data_AF-A0A496BCL0-F1
#
_entry.id   AF-A0A496BCL0-F1
#
_cell.length_a   1.000
_cell.length_b   1.000
_cell.length_c   1.000
_cell.angle_alpha   90.00
_cell.angle_beta   90.00
_cell.angle_gamma   90.00
#
_symmetry.space_group_name_H-M   'P 1'
#
loop_
_entity.id
_entity.type
_entity.pdbx_description
1 polymer ?
#
loop_
_entity_poly.entity_id
_entity_poly.type
_entity_poly.pdbx_seq_one_letter_code
_entity_poly.pdbx_strand_id
1 'polypeptide(L)'
;HVNYETQPQYPLTFVEDATKQLDFRVERMKFSKDKTRLVYNDFLTLEGIPSAAFAYRLGPYSALEWVVNQYRVKSERRSGIVNNPNDAEKPRYIVELIGSVITVSLETVKIIEGLPQLFGEP
;
A
#
# COMPACT_ATOMS: atom_id res chain seq x y z
N HIS A 1 6.67 0.41 14.14
CA HIS A 1 5.43 -0.10 13.50
C HIS A 1 4.11 0.34 14.14
N VAL A 2 4.05 0.69 15.44
CA VAL A 2 2.78 1.06 16.12
C VAL A 2 2.02 2.21 15.45
N ASN A 3 2.72 3.24 14.97
CA ASN A 3 2.12 4.42 14.33
C ASN A 3 2.27 4.40 12.80
N TYR A 4 2.11 3.23 12.16
CA TYR A 4 2.38 3.07 10.73
C TYR A 4 1.49 3.93 9.82
N GLU A 5 0.29 4.29 10.29
CA GLU A 5 -0.68 5.06 9.51
C GLU A 5 -0.31 6.54 9.39
N THR A 6 0.40 7.07 10.40
CA THR A 6 0.69 8.50 10.57
C THR A 6 2.13 8.89 10.23
N GLN A 7 2.87 8.01 9.55
CA GLN A 7 4.22 8.33 9.09
C GLN A 7 4.19 9.33 7.92
N PRO A 8 5.29 10.08 7.69
CA PRO A 8 5.44 10.86 6.47
C PRO A 8 5.24 9.99 5.24
N GLN A 9 4.41 10.44 4.31
CA GLN A 9 4.08 9.68 3.11
C GLN A 9 5.26 9.68 2.14
N TYR A 10 5.56 8.51 1.57
CA TYR A 10 6.49 8.43 0.46
C TYR A 10 5.93 9.26 -0.73
N PRO A 11 6.75 10.09 -1.40
CA PRO A 11 6.28 11.03 -2.41
C PRO A 11 6.01 10.33 -3.76
N LEU A 12 4.93 9.56 -3.81
CA LEU A 12 4.45 8.93 -5.04
C LEU A 12 4.00 9.98 -6.05
N THR A 13 4.14 9.66 -7.33
CA THR A 13 3.55 10.45 -8.41
C THR A 13 2.10 10.01 -8.63
N PHE A 14 1.17 10.97 -8.58
CA PHE A 14 -0.25 10.73 -8.80
C PHE A 14 -0.54 11.00 -10.28
N VAL A 15 -0.91 9.96 -11.01
CA VAL A 15 -1.31 10.04 -12.42
C VAL A 15 -2.82 9.92 -12.48
N GLU A 16 -3.47 11.05 -12.76
CA GLU A 16 -4.93 11.17 -12.82
C GLU A 16 -5.43 11.05 -14.27
N ASP A 17 -6.53 10.33 -14.49
CA ASP A 17 -7.25 10.33 -15.75
C ASP A 17 -8.19 11.54 -15.82
N ALA A 18 -7.82 12.52 -16.64
CA ALA A 18 -8.58 13.77 -16.83
C ALA A 18 -10.00 13.57 -17.39
N THR A 19 -10.33 12.37 -17.91
CA THR A 19 -11.68 12.03 -18.39
C THR A 19 -12.61 11.53 -17.29
N LYS A 20 -12.07 11.27 -16.09
CA LYS A 20 -12.81 10.74 -14.95
C LYS A 20 -13.05 11.81 -13.90
N GLN A 21 -14.08 11.61 -13.09
CA GLN A 21 -14.31 12.44 -11.91
C GLN A 21 -13.29 12.11 -10.83
N LEU A 22 -12.94 13.10 -10.01
CA LEU A 22 -12.09 12.90 -8.85
C LEU A 22 -12.71 11.84 -7.93
N ASP A 23 -11.96 10.76 -7.73
CA ASP A 23 -12.41 9.61 -6.95
C ASP A 23 -11.26 8.97 -6.17
N PHE A 24 -11.33 9.02 -4.83
CA PHE A 24 -10.38 8.34 -3.96
C PHE A 24 -10.91 7.00 -3.41
N ARG A 25 -12.04 6.51 -3.93
CA ARG A 25 -12.61 5.23 -3.50
C ARG A 25 -11.85 4.07 -4.14
N VAL A 26 -11.63 3.02 -3.34
CA VAL A 26 -11.06 1.77 -3.80
C VAL A 26 -12.17 0.76 -4.09
N GLU A 27 -12.12 0.16 -5.27
CA GLU A 27 -12.82 -1.10 -5.54
C GLU A 27 -11.86 -2.29 -5.38
N ARG A 28 -10.82 -2.34 -6.23
CA ARG A 28 -9.76 -3.34 -6.16
C ARG A 28 -8.49 -2.85 -6.86
N MET A 29 -7.50 -2.48 -6.07
CA MET A 29 -6.22 -2.02 -6.60
C MET A 29 -5.42 -3.16 -7.24
N LYS A 30 -4.54 -2.83 -8.19
CA LYS A 30 -3.69 -3.81 -8.90
C LYS A 30 -2.30 -3.24 -9.19
N PHE A 31 -1.26 -3.99 -8.87
CA PHE A 31 0.09 -3.64 -9.28
C PHE A 31 0.28 -3.88 -10.79
N SER A 32 1.07 -3.01 -11.39
CA SER A 32 1.78 -3.29 -12.65
C SER A 32 2.67 -4.53 -12.53
N LYS A 33 3.05 -5.12 -13.66
CA LYS A 33 3.87 -6.35 -13.69
C LYS A 33 5.23 -6.17 -12.99
N ASP A 34 5.84 -4.99 -13.13
CA ASP A 34 7.13 -4.63 -12.50
C ASP A 34 6.97 -4.05 -11.08
N LYS A 35 5.72 -3.89 -10.61
CA LYS A 35 5.35 -3.32 -9.31
C LYS A 35 5.84 -1.90 -9.04
N THR A 36 6.23 -1.15 -10.08
CA THR A 36 6.61 0.26 -9.95
C THR A 36 5.40 1.19 -9.88
N ARG A 37 4.24 0.67 -10.32
CA ARG A 37 2.95 1.36 -10.35
C ARG A 37 1.85 0.55 -9.68
N LEU A 38 0.91 1.23 -9.04
CA LEU A 38 -0.32 0.69 -8.48
C LEU A 38 -1.52 1.40 -9.12
N VAL A 39 -2.29 0.67 -9.92
CA VAL A 39 -3.59 1.14 -10.39
C VAL A 39 -4.52 1.14 -9.19
N TYR A 40 -4.90 2.33 -8.73
CA TYR A 40 -5.68 2.52 -7.51
C TYR A 40 -7.18 2.33 -7.81
N ASN A 41 -7.67 3.03 -8.84
CA ASN A 41 -8.99 2.87 -9.44
C ASN A 41 -8.95 3.38 -10.90
N ASP A 42 -10.11 3.60 -11.53
CA ASP A 42 -10.20 4.11 -12.90
C ASP A 42 -9.73 5.57 -13.04
N PHE A 43 -9.69 6.34 -11.95
CA PHE A 43 -9.27 7.74 -11.93
C PHE A 43 -7.78 7.90 -11.62
N LEU A 44 -7.22 7.09 -10.71
CA LEU A 44 -5.90 7.32 -10.12
C LEU A 44 -4.97 6.11 -10.31
N THR A 45 -3.74 6.39 -10.74
CA THR A 45 -2.60 5.46 -10.67
C THR A 45 -1.48 6.10 -9.86
N LEU A 46 -0.90 5.32 -8.94
CA LEU A 46 0.25 5.74 -8.15
C LEU A 46 1.53 5.19 -8.78
N GLU A 47 2.49 6.05 -9.10
CA GLU A 47 3.77 5.67 -9.70
C GLU A 47 4.96 6.01 -8.79
N GLY A 48 6.10 5.37 -9.06
CA GLY A 48 7.36 5.61 -8.36
C GLY A 48 7.54 4.72 -7.13
N ILE A 49 6.85 3.58 -7.04
CA ILE A 49 7.01 2.66 -5.90
C ILE A 49 8.40 2.01 -5.98
N PRO A 50 9.28 2.21 -4.98
CA PRO A 50 10.61 1.61 -4.99
C PRO A 50 10.52 0.11 -4.71
N SER A 51 11.33 -0.70 -5.40
CA SER A 51 11.35 -2.16 -5.25
C SER A 51 11.66 -2.61 -3.81
N ALA A 52 12.49 -1.86 -3.09
CA ALA A 52 12.83 -2.12 -1.69
C ALA A 52 11.61 -2.06 -0.75
N ALA A 53 10.53 -1.35 -1.11
CA ALA A 53 9.31 -1.32 -0.31
C ALA A 53 8.64 -2.71 -0.18
N PHE A 54 8.98 -3.66 -1.06
CA PHE A 54 8.47 -5.03 -1.02
C PHE A 54 9.33 -5.99 -0.19
N ALA A 55 10.50 -5.55 0.30
CA ALA A 55 11.42 -6.41 1.04
C ALA A 55 10.99 -6.64 2.50
N TYR A 56 10.27 -5.69 3.11
CA TYR A 56 9.68 -5.89 4.43
C TYR A 56 8.42 -6.77 4.35
N ARG A 57 8.54 -8.02 4.81
CA ARG A 57 7.50 -9.06 4.69
C ARG A 57 6.82 -9.41 6.01
N LEU A 58 5.51 -9.64 5.93
CA LEU A 58 4.62 -10.11 7.00
C LEU A 58 3.99 -11.43 6.55
N GLY A 59 4.69 -12.54 6.79
CA GLY A 59 4.33 -13.85 6.24
C GLY A 59 4.50 -13.88 4.71
N PRO A 60 3.49 -14.31 3.93
CA PRO A 60 3.64 -14.48 2.49
C PRO A 60 3.64 -13.16 1.70
N TYR A 61 3.22 -12.04 2.29
CA TYR A 61 3.10 -10.75 1.60
C TYR A 61 4.09 -9.73 2.18
N SER A 62 4.54 -8.79 1.35
CA SER A 62 5.08 -7.52 1.85
C SER A 62 4.01 -6.72 2.59
N ALA A 63 4.42 -5.77 3.45
CA ALA A 63 3.48 -4.88 4.12
C ALA A 63 2.58 -4.12 3.12
N LEU A 64 3.17 -3.64 2.02
CA LEU A 64 2.42 -2.95 0.97
C LEU A 64 1.43 -3.86 0.23
N GLU A 65 1.83 -5.10 -0.11
CA GLU A 65 0.91 -6.09 -0.70
C GLU A 65 -0.22 -6.46 0.25
N TRP A 66 0.05 -6.50 1.57
CA TRP A 66 -0.98 -6.75 2.56
C TRP A 66 -2.05 -5.65 2.52
N VAL A 67 -1.66 -4.37 2.50
CA VAL A 67 -2.59 -3.23 2.35
C VAL A 67 -3.44 -3.40 1.08
N VAL A 68 -2.82 -3.62 -0.07
CA VAL A 68 -3.53 -3.79 -1.35
C VAL A 68 -4.52 -4.96 -1.34
N ASN A 69 -4.17 -6.06 -0.65
CA ASN A 69 -5.03 -7.23 -0.56
C ASN A 69 -6.21 -7.07 0.42
N GLN A 70 -6.03 -6.28 1.48
CA GLN A 70 -7.07 -6.06 2.48
C GLN A 70 -8.02 -4.93 2.11
N TYR A 71 -7.49 -3.80 1.63
CA TYR A 71 -8.26 -2.63 1.24
C TYR A 71 -8.84 -2.82 -0.17
N ARG A 72 -9.89 -3.64 -0.25
CA ARG A 72 -10.72 -3.80 -1.45
C ARG A 72 -12.15 -4.10 -1.04
N VAL A 73 -13.11 -3.75 -1.89
CA VAL A 73 -14.50 -4.16 -1.68
C VAL A 73 -14.59 -5.68 -1.86
N LYS A 74 -15.14 -6.38 -0.87
CA LYS A 74 -15.36 -7.83 -0.89
C LYS A 74 -16.79 -8.13 -0.48
N SER A 75 -17.52 -8.85 -1.32
CA SER A 75 -18.81 -9.44 -0.94
C SER A 75 -18.62 -10.90 -0.59
N GLU A 76 -19.05 -11.30 0.61
CA GLU A 76 -19.11 -12.69 1.01
C GLU A 76 -20.37 -13.35 0.46
N ARG A 77 -20.21 -14.34 -0.43
CA ARG A 77 -21.33 -14.97 -1.14
C ARG A 77 -22.36 -15.66 -0.24
N ARG A 78 -21.95 -16.16 0.93
CA ARG A 78 -22.82 -16.92 1.83
C ARG A 78 -23.69 -16.03 2.70
N SER A 79 -23.13 -14.95 3.22
CA SER A 79 -23.80 -14.02 4.14
C SER A 79 -24.40 -12.81 3.42
N GLY A 80 -23.94 -12.49 2.21
CA GLY A 80 -24.27 -11.26 1.51
C GLY A 80 -23.57 -10.02 2.09
N ILE A 81 -22.77 -10.17 3.15
CA ILE A 81 -22.08 -9.05 3.80
C ILE A 81 -21.05 -8.46 2.83
N VAL A 82 -21.12 -7.14 2.65
CA VAL A 82 -20.16 -6.36 1.87
C VAL A 82 -19.18 -5.69 2.83
N ASN A 83 -17.93 -6.13 2.79
CA ASN A 83 -16.83 -5.41 3.43
C ASN A 83 -16.34 -4.33 2.47
N ASN A 84 -16.55 -3.07 2.86
CA ASN A 84 -16.16 -1.89 2.10
C ASN A 84 -15.19 -1.04 2.95
N PRO A 85 -13.92 -0.88 2.53
CA PRO A 85 -12.93 -0.14 3.32
C PRO A 85 -13.05 1.38 3.17
N ASN A 86 -13.91 1.89 2.28
CA ASN A 86 -14.01 3.30 1.99
C ASN A 86 -14.79 4.04 3.07
N ASP A 87 -14.17 5.06 3.65
CA ASP A 87 -14.78 5.98 4.60
C ASP A 87 -15.08 7.31 3.89
N ALA A 88 -16.35 7.73 3.89
CA ALA A 88 -16.78 8.97 3.25
C ALA A 88 -16.27 10.22 3.99
N GLU A 89 -15.99 10.11 5.29
CA GLU A 89 -15.44 11.21 6.08
C GLU A 89 -13.91 11.34 5.89
N LYS A 90 -13.25 10.26 5.44
CA LYS A 90 -11.81 10.21 5.19
C LYS A 90 -11.49 9.67 3.80
N PRO A 91 -11.91 10.36 2.73
CA PRO A 91 -11.83 9.85 1.37
C PRO A 91 -10.40 9.51 0.92
N ARG A 92 -9.38 10.20 1.47
CA ARG A 92 -7.97 10.01 1.11
C ARG A 92 -7.22 9.02 2.00
N TYR A 93 -7.83 8.50 3.06
CA TYR A 93 -7.11 7.71 4.06
C TYR A 93 -6.36 6.51 3.46
N ILE A 94 -6.96 5.79 2.50
CA ILE A 94 -6.32 4.59 1.92
C ILE A 94 -5.11 4.98 1.06
N VAL A 95 -5.21 6.03 0.24
CA VAL A 95 -4.08 6.49 -0.58
C VAL A 95 -2.94 7.04 0.29
N GLU A 96 -3.27 7.73 1.36
CA GLU A 96 -2.29 8.24 2.33
C GLU A 96 -1.63 7.09 3.10
N LEU A 97 -2.40 6.08 3.50
CA LEU A 97 -1.91 4.88 4.15
C LEU A 97 -0.87 4.13 3.28
N ILE A 98 -1.11 4.05 1.97
CA ILE A 98 -0.15 3.45 1.03
C ILE A 98 1.19 4.18 1.09
N GLY A 99 1.18 5.51 1.05
CA GLY A 99 2.38 6.33 1.18
C GLY A 99 3.10 6.11 2.51
N SER A 100 2.37 6.09 3.62
CA SER A 100 2.93 5.84 4.96
C SER A 100 3.54 4.44 5.09
N VAL A 101 2.89 3.42 4.53
CA VAL A 101 3.37 2.02 4.58
C VAL A 101 4.62 1.82 3.71
N ILE A 102 4.74 2.52 2.59
CA ILE A 102 5.98 2.53 1.80
C ILE A 102 7.12 3.10 2.63
N THR A 103 6.94 4.25 3.27
CA THR A 103 7.96 4.84 4.16
C THR A 103 8.36 3.90 5.28
N VAL A 104 7.39 3.31 5.98
CA VAL A 104 7.64 2.33 7.04
C VAL A 104 8.44 1.14 6.52
N SER A 105 8.10 0.64 5.33
CA SER A 105 8.78 -0.52 4.75
C SER A 105 10.24 -0.19 4.44
N LEU A 106 10.50 0.97 3.82
CA LEU A 106 11.86 1.41 3.50
C LEU A 106 12.71 1.65 4.76
N GLU A 107 12.16 2.33 5.76
CA GLU A 107 12.88 2.56 7.01
C GLU A 107 13.13 1.25 7.77
N THR A 108 12.20 0.29 7.69
CA THR A 108 12.40 -1.04 8.29
C THR A 108 13.54 -1.78 7.61
N VAL A 109 13.59 -1.78 6.27
CA VAL A 109 14.67 -2.41 5.50
C VAL A 109 16.01 -1.78 5.86
N LYS A 110 16.09 -0.45 5.88
CA LYS A 110 17.29 0.29 6.27
C LYS A 110 17.77 -0.04 7.69
N ILE A 111 16.85 -0.16 8.66
CA ILE A 111 17.21 -0.55 10.03
C ILE A 111 17.78 -1.96 10.05
N ILE A 112 17.13 -2.92 9.36
CA ILE A 112 17.58 -4.32 9.30
C ILE A 112 18.98 -4.41 8.68
N GLU A 113 19.22 -3.72 7.57
CA GLU A 113 20.52 -3.67 6.91
C GLU A 113 21.62 -3.03 7.78
N GLY A 114 21.22 -2.15 8.70
CA GLY A 114 22.11 -1.51 9.67
C GLY A 114 22.32 -2.31 10.96
N LEU A 115 21.66 -3.45 11.15
CA LEU A 115 21.90 -4.30 12.31
C LEU A 115 23.29 -4.93 12.23
N PRO A 116 24.02 -5.05 13.36
CA PRO A 116 25.28 -5.78 13.37
C PRO A 116 25.02 -7.22 12.91
N GLN A 117 25.94 -7.75 12.10
CA GLN A 117 25.93 -9.17 11.78
C GLN A 117 25.92 -9.94 13.11
N LEU A 118 24.91 -10.78 13.28
CA LEU A 118 24.84 -11.65 14.44
C LEU A 118 26.11 -12.52 14.42
N PHE A 119 26.89 -12.46 15.49
CA PHE A 119 28.06 -13.30 15.64
C PHE A 119 27.65 -14.77 15.50
N GLY A 120 28.16 -15.41 14.45
CA GLY A 120 28.05 -16.84 14.24
C GLY A 120 27.00 -17.22 13.19
N GLU A 121 27.46 -17.46 11.98
CA GLU A 121 27.35 -18.79 11.39
C GLU A 121 28.73 -19.16 10.80
N PRO A 122 29.06 -20.48 10.71
CA PRO A 122 30.43 -21.02 10.72
C PRO A 122 31.36 -20.54 9.59
#